data_AF-A8XJ20-F1
#
_entry.id   AF-A8XJ20-F1
#
_cell.length_a   1.000
_cell.length_b   1.000
_cell.length_c   1.000
_cell.angle_alpha   90.00
_cell.angle_beta   90.00
_cell.angle_gamma   90.00
#
_symmetry.space_group_name_H-M   'P 1'
#
loop_
_entity.id
_entity.type
_entity.pdbx_description
1 polymer ?
#
loop_
_entity_poly.entity_id
_entity_poly.type
_entity_poly.pdbx_seq_one_letter_code
_entity_poly.pdbx_strand_id
1 'polypeptide(L)'
;MAGEGKKSVLMVCLGNICRSPIAEAVFIDCLRKRGKEAEWHVDSSAIIGYHTGKGPDSRAMGALKKYGIKDYQHRARVTTLDDVRHFDYIFGMDDSNMSDLEDIASQVPQPERRAQLLMLGKQDPRGKPEVPDPYYESGSAQFDEVLKQSPKMAQNATSYVMYVILRRDLQTKLQWPLGAVCTQAAHAASAAMWIFRNDPNTEAYTSDLDRMHKVTLGVDSEEEIKKVAEKLSARKVDHKVWIEDDMPVCIALKPYPKEEVKNALKGLKLF
;
A
#
# COMPACT_ATOMS: atom_id res chain seq x y z
N MET A 1 -26.46 11.40 3.51
CA MET A 1 -25.67 12.28 4.38
C MET A 1 -24.41 11.54 4.76
N ALA A 2 -23.24 12.00 4.28
CA ALA A 2 -21.95 11.46 4.73
C ALA A 2 -21.80 11.79 6.22
N GLY A 3 -21.62 10.78 7.07
CA GLY A 3 -21.54 10.96 8.52
C GLY A 3 -20.34 11.84 8.87
N GLU A 4 -20.60 12.91 9.64
CA GLU A 4 -19.56 13.83 10.13
C GLU A 4 -18.41 13.03 10.78
N GLY A 5 -17.21 13.18 10.23
CA GLY A 5 -15.97 12.56 10.73
C GLY A 5 -15.40 11.41 9.90
N LYS A 6 -16.15 10.82 8.96
CA LYS A 6 -15.61 9.76 8.08
C LYS A 6 -14.89 10.35 6.87
N LYS A 7 -13.79 9.72 6.46
CA LYS A 7 -13.15 10.00 5.16
C LYS A 7 -14.00 9.41 4.05
N SER A 8 -14.02 10.02 2.88
CA SER A 8 -14.93 9.63 1.79
C SER A 8 -14.20 9.48 0.47
N VAL A 9 -14.48 8.39 -0.25
CA VAL A 9 -13.90 8.14 -1.57
C VAL A 9 -14.95 7.60 -2.56
N LEU A 10 -14.91 8.13 -3.78
CA LEU A 10 -15.77 7.71 -4.88
C LEU A 10 -14.93 7.17 -6.04
N MET A 11 -15.24 5.95 -6.49
CA MET A 11 -14.62 5.35 -7.68
C MET A 11 -15.47 5.62 -8.91
N VAL A 12 -14.89 6.14 -9.99
CA VAL A 12 -15.64 6.54 -11.18
C VAL A 12 -15.06 5.90 -12.43
N CYS A 13 -15.92 5.24 -13.19
CA CYS A 13 -15.61 4.79 -14.54
C CYS A 13 -16.74 5.17 -15.49
N LEU A 14 -16.64 4.80 -16.77
CA LEU A 14 -17.66 5.19 -17.76
C LEU A 14 -19.09 4.74 -17.36
N GLY A 15 -19.30 3.43 -17.15
CA GLY A 15 -20.64 2.85 -16.98
C GLY A 15 -20.99 2.25 -15.61
N ASN A 16 -20.09 2.28 -14.62
CA ASN A 16 -20.29 1.78 -13.25
C ASN A 16 -20.83 0.35 -13.10
N ILE A 17 -20.40 -0.54 -13.99
CA ILE A 17 -20.70 -1.99 -13.91
C ILE A 17 -19.44 -2.88 -13.91
N CYS A 18 -18.28 -2.35 -14.32
CA CYS A 18 -17.04 -3.13 -14.43
C CYS A 18 -15.95 -2.60 -13.49
N ARG A 19 -15.25 -1.53 -13.89
CA ARG A 19 -14.04 -1.03 -13.22
C ARG A 19 -14.31 -0.39 -11.86
N SER A 20 -15.23 0.58 -11.80
CA SER A 20 -15.50 1.29 -10.55
C SER A 20 -16.13 0.42 -9.46
N PRO A 21 -17.05 -0.53 -9.76
CA PRO A 21 -17.52 -1.48 -8.74
C PRO A 21 -16.42 -2.41 -8.24
N ILE A 22 -15.51 -2.85 -9.11
CA ILE A 22 -14.35 -3.65 -8.68
C ILE A 22 -13.46 -2.85 -7.74
N ALA A 23 -13.13 -1.61 -8.11
CA ALA A 23 -12.25 -0.75 -7.31
C ALA A 23 -12.86 -0.47 -5.93
N GLU A 24 -14.17 -0.20 -5.87
CA GLU A 24 -14.92 -0.02 -4.63
C GLU A 24 -14.86 -1.28 -3.75
N ALA A 25 -15.24 -2.44 -4.31
CA ALA A 25 -15.28 -3.70 -3.59
C ALA A 25 -13.91 -4.08 -3.01
N VAL A 26 -12.85 -3.92 -3.79
CA VAL A 26 -11.46 -4.16 -3.36
C VAL A 26 -11.05 -3.18 -2.26
N PHE A 27 -11.42 -1.90 -2.37
CA PHE A 27 -11.08 -0.92 -1.36
C PHE A 27 -11.77 -1.21 -0.02
N ILE A 28 -13.07 -1.56 -0.05
CA ILE A 28 -13.83 -1.98 1.14
C ILE A 28 -13.18 -3.21 1.78
N ASP A 29 -12.86 -4.25 0.99
CA ASP A 29 -12.16 -5.45 1.49
C ASP A 29 -10.80 -5.11 2.12
N CYS A 30 -10.03 -4.21 1.51
CA CYS A 30 -8.76 -3.73 2.08
C CYS A 30 -8.96 -2.99 3.41
N LEU A 31 -10.01 -2.18 3.54
CA LEU A 31 -10.34 -1.49 4.79
C LEU A 31 -10.77 -2.48 5.87
N ARG A 32 -11.61 -3.47 5.53
CA ARG A 32 -12.04 -4.55 6.43
C ARG A 32 -10.87 -5.31 7.01
N LYS A 33 -9.96 -5.76 6.15
CA LYS A 33 -8.73 -6.48 6.55
C LYS A 33 -7.83 -5.69 7.50
N ARG A 34 -8.02 -4.37 7.58
CA ARG A 34 -7.26 -3.46 8.45
C ARG A 34 -8.07 -2.94 9.64
N GLY A 35 -9.31 -3.36 9.79
CA GLY A 35 -10.21 -2.86 10.83
C GLY A 35 -10.59 -1.38 10.70
N LYS A 36 -10.51 -0.80 9.48
CA LYS A 36 -10.75 0.63 9.22
C LYS A 36 -12.02 0.95 8.45
N GLU A 37 -12.84 -0.05 8.12
CA GLU A 37 -14.08 0.15 7.34
C GLU A 37 -14.99 1.22 7.99
N ALA A 38 -15.09 1.24 9.32
CA ALA A 38 -15.94 2.20 10.03
C ALA A 38 -15.51 3.67 9.85
N GLU A 39 -14.23 3.94 9.55
CA GLU A 39 -13.67 5.29 9.37
C GLU A 39 -13.94 5.88 7.97
N TRP A 40 -14.43 5.06 7.04
CA TRP A 40 -14.57 5.44 5.64
C TRP A 40 -16.01 5.33 5.13
N HIS A 41 -16.35 6.23 4.21
CA HIS A 41 -17.46 6.11 3.29
C HIS A 41 -16.88 5.82 1.90
N VAL A 42 -17.30 4.72 1.29
CA VAL A 42 -16.79 4.25 0.00
C VAL A 42 -18.01 4.04 -0.89
N ASP A 43 -17.92 4.51 -2.14
CA ASP A 43 -18.96 4.33 -3.14
C ASP A 43 -18.34 4.29 -4.55
N SER A 44 -19.14 3.94 -5.56
CA SER A 44 -18.78 4.05 -6.96
C SER A 44 -19.90 4.60 -7.84
N SER A 45 -19.52 5.30 -8.91
CA SER A 45 -20.46 5.90 -9.87
C SER A 45 -19.95 5.85 -11.31
N ALA A 46 -20.81 6.33 -12.21
CA ALA A 46 -20.64 6.38 -13.66
C ALA A 46 -20.52 7.82 -14.15
N ILE A 47 -19.76 8.03 -15.22
CA ILE A 47 -19.88 9.25 -16.03
C ILE A 47 -21.23 9.29 -16.74
N ILE A 48 -21.67 8.16 -17.32
CA ILE A 48 -22.91 8.08 -18.11
C ILE A 48 -23.99 7.23 -17.44
N GLY A 49 -25.25 7.60 -17.64
CA GLY A 49 -26.41 6.94 -17.03
C GLY A 49 -26.89 5.65 -17.66
N TYR A 50 -26.17 5.08 -18.64
CA TYR A 50 -26.65 3.95 -19.46
C TYR A 50 -27.01 2.68 -18.66
N HIS A 51 -26.32 2.45 -17.54
CA HIS A 51 -26.53 1.28 -16.69
C HIS A 51 -27.26 1.57 -15.39
N THR A 52 -27.79 2.78 -15.17
CA THR A 52 -28.39 3.19 -13.89
C THR A 52 -29.37 2.15 -13.34
N GLY A 53 -29.20 1.76 -12.08
CA GLY A 53 -30.01 0.76 -11.37
C GLY A 53 -29.62 -0.71 -11.61
N LYS A 54 -28.82 -1.00 -12.66
CA LYS A 54 -28.32 -2.36 -12.95
C LYS A 54 -27.23 -2.75 -11.94
N GLY A 55 -27.11 -4.05 -11.69
CA GLY A 55 -26.00 -4.59 -10.91
C GLY A 55 -24.69 -4.60 -11.72
N PRO A 56 -23.54 -4.87 -11.07
CA PRO A 56 -22.26 -5.04 -11.76
C PRO A 56 -22.31 -6.17 -12.80
N ASP A 57 -21.43 -6.07 -13.80
CA ASP A 57 -21.24 -7.09 -14.83
C ASP A 57 -20.91 -8.45 -14.17
N SER A 58 -21.52 -9.52 -14.68
CA SER A 58 -21.35 -10.86 -14.11
C SER A 58 -19.88 -11.34 -14.13
N ARG A 59 -19.09 -10.87 -15.11
CA ARG A 59 -17.64 -11.14 -15.18
C ARG A 59 -16.87 -10.41 -14.08
N ALA A 60 -17.25 -9.17 -13.77
CA ALA A 60 -16.70 -8.41 -12.66
C ALA A 60 -17.00 -9.09 -11.32
N MET A 61 -18.26 -9.52 -11.12
CA MET A 61 -18.66 -10.30 -9.93
C MET A 61 -17.92 -11.65 -9.85
N GLY A 62 -17.72 -12.32 -10.98
CA GLY A 62 -16.94 -13.56 -11.06
C GLY A 62 -15.48 -13.37 -10.64
N ALA A 63 -14.86 -12.27 -11.07
CA ALA A 63 -13.49 -11.91 -10.69
C ALA A 63 -13.39 -11.60 -9.20
N LEU A 64 -14.31 -10.79 -8.65
CA LEU A 64 -14.38 -10.50 -7.21
C LEU A 64 -14.53 -11.77 -6.36
N LYS A 65 -15.38 -12.71 -6.81
CA LYS A 65 -15.57 -13.99 -6.13
C LYS A 65 -14.29 -14.83 -6.08
N LYS A 66 -13.51 -14.87 -7.17
CA LYS A 66 -12.18 -15.53 -7.19
C LYS A 66 -11.21 -14.88 -6.21
N TYR A 67 -11.31 -13.57 -6.02
CA TYR A 67 -10.52 -12.80 -5.05
C TYR A 67 -11.01 -12.93 -3.60
N GLY A 68 -12.08 -13.71 -3.36
CA GLY A 68 -12.64 -13.93 -2.03
C GLY A 68 -13.72 -12.93 -1.61
N ILE A 69 -14.06 -11.95 -2.45
CA ILE A 69 -15.11 -10.96 -2.18
C ILE A 69 -16.43 -11.51 -2.72
N LYS A 70 -17.28 -12.03 -1.82
CA LYS A 70 -18.52 -12.75 -2.19
C LYS A 70 -19.81 -11.96 -1.94
N ASP A 71 -19.76 -11.02 -1.00
CA ASP A 71 -20.96 -10.32 -0.49
C ASP A 71 -21.05 -8.88 -0.99
N TYR A 72 -20.41 -8.57 -2.13
CA TYR A 72 -20.48 -7.25 -2.74
C TYR A 72 -21.81 -7.06 -3.47
N GLN A 73 -22.47 -5.94 -3.21
CA GLN A 73 -23.70 -5.54 -3.87
C GLN A 73 -23.58 -4.07 -4.25
N HIS A 74 -23.98 -3.76 -5.47
CA HIS A 74 -23.99 -2.39 -5.98
C HIS A 74 -25.12 -2.21 -6.98
N ARG A 75 -25.56 -0.97 -7.14
CA ARG A 75 -26.41 -0.57 -8.25
C ARG A 75 -25.81 0.65 -8.92
N ALA A 76 -25.63 0.55 -10.23
CA ALA A 76 -24.99 1.60 -10.98
C ALA A 76 -25.74 2.93 -10.82
N ARG A 77 -25.00 4.02 -10.60
CA ARG A 77 -25.53 5.38 -10.49
C ARG A 77 -24.62 6.37 -11.19
N VAL A 78 -25.15 7.54 -11.55
CA VAL A 78 -24.37 8.61 -12.19
C VAL A 78 -23.70 9.48 -11.14
N THR A 79 -22.51 9.98 -11.45
CA THR A 79 -21.82 11.01 -10.67
C THR A 79 -22.64 12.30 -10.68
N THR A 80 -22.87 12.87 -9.50
CA THR A 80 -23.63 14.09 -9.31
C THR A 80 -22.73 15.25 -8.91
N LEU A 81 -23.21 16.49 -9.00
CA LEU A 81 -22.49 17.65 -8.47
C LEU A 81 -22.31 17.57 -6.95
N ASP A 82 -23.25 16.93 -6.25
CA ASP A 82 -23.15 16.73 -4.81
C ASP A 82 -22.04 15.75 -4.44
N ASP A 83 -21.73 14.78 -5.30
CA ASP A 83 -20.56 13.93 -5.07
C ASP A 83 -19.28 14.77 -5.01
N VAL A 84 -19.12 15.73 -5.94
CA VAL A 84 -17.98 16.65 -5.97
C VAL A 84 -17.93 17.58 -4.73
N ARG A 85 -19.09 17.96 -4.20
CA ARG A 85 -19.18 18.79 -2.99
C ARG A 85 -18.85 18.05 -1.70
N HIS A 86 -19.15 16.75 -1.61
CA HIS A 86 -19.15 16.03 -0.34
C HIS A 86 -18.05 14.97 -0.21
N PHE A 87 -17.54 14.40 -1.30
CA PHE A 87 -16.45 13.45 -1.23
C PHE A 87 -15.10 14.14 -1.02
N ASP A 88 -14.19 13.50 -0.27
CA ASP A 88 -12.81 13.95 -0.11
C ASP A 88 -11.98 13.62 -1.36
N TYR A 89 -12.19 12.42 -1.92
CA TYR A 89 -11.43 11.91 -3.06
C TYR A 89 -12.36 11.32 -4.11
N ILE A 90 -12.10 11.63 -5.38
CA ILE A 90 -12.76 11.00 -6.52
C ILE A 90 -11.69 10.43 -7.44
N PHE A 91 -11.77 9.12 -7.71
CA PHE A 91 -10.81 8.41 -8.54
C PHE A 91 -11.39 8.04 -9.90
N GLY A 92 -10.81 8.60 -10.98
CA GLY A 92 -11.07 8.18 -12.35
C GLY A 92 -10.18 7.00 -12.78
N MET A 93 -10.62 6.21 -13.76
CA MET A 93 -9.89 5.02 -14.23
C MET A 93 -8.91 5.30 -15.37
N ASP A 94 -9.24 6.22 -16.27
CA ASP A 94 -8.49 6.55 -17.48
C ASP A 94 -8.55 8.08 -17.74
N ASP A 95 -7.81 8.56 -18.74
CA ASP A 95 -7.76 10.00 -19.03
C ASP A 95 -9.14 10.55 -19.49
N SER A 96 -9.98 9.73 -20.13
CA SER A 96 -11.34 10.14 -20.52
C SER A 96 -12.21 10.41 -19.29
N ASN A 97 -12.19 9.52 -18.30
CA ASN A 97 -12.93 9.71 -17.06
C ASN A 97 -12.44 10.94 -16.30
N MET A 98 -11.14 11.22 -16.33
CA MET A 98 -10.58 12.42 -15.70
C MET A 98 -11.07 13.68 -16.39
N SER A 99 -11.07 13.73 -17.73
CA SER A 99 -11.62 14.87 -18.49
C SER A 99 -13.09 15.12 -18.14
N ASP A 100 -13.92 14.07 -18.15
CA ASP A 100 -15.34 14.20 -17.82
C ASP A 100 -15.56 14.64 -16.36
N LEU A 101 -14.74 14.14 -15.42
CA LEU A 101 -14.79 14.54 -14.01
C LEU A 101 -14.37 15.99 -13.81
N GLU A 102 -13.39 16.49 -14.56
CA GLU A 102 -12.98 17.88 -14.55
C GLU A 102 -14.11 18.79 -15.06
N ASP A 103 -14.80 18.39 -16.12
CA ASP A 103 -15.97 19.09 -16.65
C ASP A 103 -17.13 19.12 -15.63
N ILE A 104 -17.42 18.00 -14.97
CA ILE A 104 -18.41 17.94 -13.88
C ILE A 104 -17.98 18.85 -12.72
N ALA A 105 -16.71 18.76 -12.32
CA ALA A 105 -16.21 19.55 -11.21
C ALA A 105 -16.22 21.05 -11.50
N SER A 106 -15.98 21.46 -12.76
CA SER A 106 -16.00 22.86 -13.21
C SER A 106 -17.33 23.58 -12.92
N GLN A 107 -18.43 22.81 -12.85
CA GLN A 107 -19.77 23.30 -12.52
C GLN A 107 -19.98 23.56 -11.01
N VAL A 108 -19.04 23.10 -10.17
CA VAL A 108 -19.03 23.37 -8.73
C VAL A 108 -17.98 24.44 -8.41
N PRO A 109 -18.39 25.66 -8.00
CA PRO A 109 -17.48 26.74 -7.67
C PRO A 109 -16.70 26.45 -6.38
N GLN A 110 -15.54 27.09 -6.23
CA GLN A 110 -14.84 27.13 -4.95
C GLN A 110 -15.52 28.14 -4.00
N PRO A 111 -15.59 27.89 -2.67
CA PRO A 111 -14.96 26.79 -1.92
C PRO A 111 -15.84 25.53 -1.76
N GLU A 112 -16.97 25.41 -2.48
CA GLU A 112 -17.90 24.28 -2.32
C GLU A 112 -17.31 22.94 -2.79
N ARG A 113 -16.32 22.98 -3.68
CA ARG A 113 -15.63 21.80 -4.18
C ARG A 113 -14.68 21.23 -3.13
N ARG A 114 -15.11 20.15 -2.48
CA ARG A 114 -14.29 19.39 -1.54
C ARG A 114 -13.41 18.34 -2.21
N ALA A 115 -13.91 17.71 -3.27
CA ALA A 115 -13.26 16.55 -3.87
C ALA A 115 -11.90 16.87 -4.50
N GLN A 116 -10.89 16.10 -4.12
CA GLN A 116 -9.64 15.98 -4.86
C GLN A 116 -9.81 14.92 -5.96
N LEU A 117 -9.70 15.35 -7.23
CA LEU A 117 -9.74 14.45 -8.38
C LEU A 117 -8.37 13.80 -8.59
N LEU A 118 -8.34 12.48 -8.70
CA LEU A 118 -7.12 11.69 -8.85
C LEU A 118 -7.35 10.56 -9.86
N MET A 119 -6.29 10.17 -10.58
CA MET A 119 -6.34 8.97 -11.42
C MET A 119 -5.90 7.75 -10.61
N LEU A 120 -6.69 6.67 -10.67
CA LEU A 120 -6.47 5.47 -9.85
C LEU A 120 -5.13 4.81 -10.16
N GLY A 121 -4.81 4.56 -11.44
CA GLY A 121 -3.59 3.86 -11.83
C GLY A 121 -2.31 4.63 -11.50
N LYS A 122 -2.36 5.97 -11.49
CA LYS A 122 -1.23 6.85 -11.08
C LYS A 122 -0.89 6.77 -9.58
N GLN A 123 -1.73 6.13 -8.76
CA GLN A 123 -1.43 5.91 -7.33
C GLN A 123 -0.55 4.68 -7.08
N ASP A 124 -0.31 3.85 -8.09
CA ASP A 124 0.65 2.75 -8.03
C ASP A 124 1.95 3.15 -8.75
N PRO A 125 3.07 3.37 -8.03
CA PRO A 125 4.36 3.71 -8.64
C PRO A 125 4.90 2.64 -9.61
N ARG A 126 4.31 1.45 -9.59
CA ARG A 126 4.68 0.30 -10.44
C ARG A 126 3.56 -0.09 -11.40
N GLY A 127 2.45 0.64 -11.39
CA GLY A 127 1.25 0.36 -12.18
C GLY A 127 1.26 1.09 -13.51
N LYS A 128 0.36 0.68 -14.41
CA LYS A 128 0.05 1.49 -15.59
C LYS A 128 -0.77 2.72 -15.13
N PRO A 129 -0.58 3.91 -15.72
CA PRO A 129 -1.35 5.10 -15.36
C PRO A 129 -2.86 4.89 -15.48
N GLU A 130 -3.30 4.17 -16.51
CA GLU A 130 -4.70 3.88 -16.78
C GLU A 130 -5.09 2.46 -16.35
N VAL A 131 -6.30 2.34 -15.83
CA VAL A 131 -6.97 1.08 -15.52
C VAL A 131 -7.77 0.64 -16.75
N PRO A 132 -7.37 -0.44 -17.44
CA PRO A 132 -7.92 -0.81 -18.74
C PRO A 132 -9.40 -1.14 -18.65
N ASP A 133 -10.20 -0.72 -19.66
CA ASP A 133 -11.62 -1.06 -19.75
C ASP A 133 -11.83 -2.49 -20.26
N PRO A 134 -12.36 -3.42 -19.43
CA PRO A 134 -12.54 -4.81 -19.83
C PRO A 134 -13.86 -5.05 -20.58
N TYR A 135 -14.68 -4.02 -20.85
CA TYR A 135 -16.06 -4.21 -21.31
C TYR A 135 -16.17 -4.97 -22.64
N TYR A 136 -15.38 -4.57 -23.64
CA TYR A 136 -15.41 -5.12 -25.02
C TYR A 136 -14.57 -6.39 -25.19
N GLU A 137 -13.86 -6.80 -24.16
CA GLU A 137 -12.93 -7.91 -24.22
C GLU A 137 -13.64 -9.25 -23.95
N SER A 138 -13.25 -10.28 -24.71
CA SER A 138 -13.78 -11.62 -24.52
C SER A 138 -13.06 -12.32 -23.36
N GLY A 139 -13.81 -12.68 -22.31
CA GLY A 139 -13.28 -13.43 -21.15
C GLY A 139 -13.16 -12.63 -19.85
N SER A 140 -12.55 -13.23 -18.82
CA SER A 140 -12.42 -12.64 -17.47
C SER A 140 -11.01 -12.13 -17.13
N ALA A 141 -10.03 -12.32 -18.01
CA ALA A 141 -8.62 -12.06 -17.72
C ALA A 141 -8.29 -10.59 -17.45
N GLN A 142 -8.86 -9.63 -18.20
CA GLN A 142 -8.66 -8.20 -17.89
C GLN A 142 -9.36 -7.76 -16.62
N PHE A 143 -10.44 -8.42 -16.19
CA PHE A 143 -11.04 -8.14 -14.88
C PHE A 143 -10.09 -8.53 -13.74
N ASP A 144 -9.29 -9.59 -13.92
CA ASP A 144 -8.23 -9.96 -12.99
C ASP A 144 -7.07 -8.93 -13.02
N GLU A 145 -6.81 -8.26 -14.15
CA GLU A 145 -5.82 -7.17 -14.24
C GLU A 145 -6.30 -5.90 -13.52
N VAL A 146 -7.58 -5.52 -13.69
CA VAL A 146 -8.20 -4.43 -12.92
C VAL A 146 -8.10 -4.72 -11.42
N LEU A 147 -8.44 -5.95 -11.01
CA LEU A 147 -8.27 -6.43 -9.64
C LEU A 147 -6.83 -6.44 -9.13
N LYS A 148 -5.81 -6.45 -9.98
CA LYS A 148 -4.40 -6.36 -9.54
C LYS A 148 -3.94 -4.92 -9.35
N GLN A 149 -4.57 -3.97 -10.04
CA GLN A 149 -4.26 -2.54 -9.94
C GLN A 149 -5.00 -1.88 -8.77
N SER A 150 -6.27 -2.22 -8.54
CA SER A 150 -7.09 -1.68 -7.43
C SER A 150 -6.59 -1.94 -5.98
N PRO A 151 -5.98 -3.09 -5.61
CA PRO A 151 -5.57 -3.41 -4.23
C PRO A 151 -4.45 -2.51 -3.70
N LYS A 152 -3.74 -1.84 -4.59
CA LYS A 152 -2.60 -1.01 -4.23
C LYS A 152 -3.00 0.39 -3.80
N MET A 153 -4.25 0.81 -4.01
CA MET A 153 -4.77 2.10 -3.55
C MET A 153 -4.94 2.16 -2.02
N ALA A 154 -5.09 1.01 -1.36
CA ALA A 154 -4.96 0.96 0.08
C ALA A 154 -3.49 1.03 0.54
N GLN A 155 -2.46 1.09 -0.30
CA GLN A 155 -1.04 1.11 0.13
C GLN A 155 -0.53 2.46 0.68
N ASN A 156 -1.41 3.25 1.29
CA ASN A 156 -1.07 3.85 2.59
C ASN A 156 -1.29 2.83 3.74
N ALA A 157 -1.06 1.54 3.44
CA ALA A 157 -0.76 0.52 4.42
C ALA A 157 0.61 0.90 4.94
N THR A 158 0.72 0.99 6.24
CA THR A 158 1.97 0.93 6.95
C THR A 158 2.95 -0.01 6.23
N SER A 159 3.92 0.56 5.50
CA SER A 159 4.92 -0.26 4.81
C SER A 159 5.83 -0.82 5.88
N TYR A 160 5.67 -2.12 6.13
CA TYR A 160 6.54 -2.85 7.04
C TYR A 160 7.89 -3.05 6.36
N VAL A 161 8.93 -2.65 7.06
CA VAL A 161 10.30 -2.72 6.57
C VAL A 161 11.16 -3.33 7.68
N MET A 162 12.05 -4.23 7.29
CA MET A 162 13.15 -4.63 8.15
C MET A 162 14.38 -3.81 7.78
N TYR A 163 14.94 -3.12 8.76
CA TYR A 163 16.23 -2.47 8.61
C TYR A 163 17.34 -3.41 9.03
N VAL A 164 18.36 -3.51 8.18
CA VAL A 164 19.59 -4.24 8.43
C VAL A 164 20.72 -3.23 8.45
N ILE A 165 21.53 -3.20 9.51
CA ILE A 165 22.62 -2.24 9.69
C ILE A 165 23.92 -3.04 9.65
N LEU A 166 24.76 -2.74 8.67
CA LEU A 166 26.01 -3.45 8.40
C LEU A 166 27.22 -2.54 8.62
N ARG A 167 28.31 -3.16 9.04
CA ARG A 167 29.61 -2.52 9.18
C ARG A 167 30.36 -2.48 7.86
N ARG A 168 30.72 -1.28 7.40
CA ARG A 168 31.48 -1.08 6.15
C ARG A 168 32.96 -1.47 6.31
N ASP A 169 33.49 -1.29 7.51
CA ASP A 169 34.88 -1.62 7.83
C ASP A 169 35.18 -3.12 7.75
N LEU A 170 34.16 -3.99 7.78
CA LEU A 170 34.34 -5.41 7.48
C LEU A 170 34.97 -5.59 6.09
N GLN A 171 34.45 -4.88 5.08
CA GLN A 171 34.98 -4.96 3.72
C GLN A 171 36.20 -4.05 3.54
N THR A 172 36.14 -2.81 4.02
CA THR A 172 37.16 -1.80 3.68
C THR A 172 38.44 -1.90 4.52
N LYS A 173 38.35 -2.33 5.79
CA LYS A 173 39.51 -2.43 6.70
C LYS A 173 39.89 -3.88 6.99
N LEU A 174 38.90 -4.72 7.28
CA LEU A 174 39.12 -6.13 7.64
C LEU A 174 39.16 -7.07 6.41
N GLN A 175 38.95 -6.54 5.20
CA GLN A 175 39.10 -7.25 3.93
C GLN A 175 38.20 -8.49 3.79
N TRP A 176 37.02 -8.47 4.42
CA TRP A 176 36.04 -9.54 4.26
C TRP A 176 35.49 -9.54 2.83
N PRO A 177 35.34 -10.72 2.19
CA PRO A 177 34.64 -10.83 0.92
C PRO A 177 33.21 -10.31 1.02
N LEU A 178 32.69 -9.68 -0.05
CA LEU A 178 31.30 -9.21 -0.11
C LEU A 178 30.30 -10.33 0.25
N GLY A 179 30.54 -11.55 -0.24
CA GLY A 179 29.71 -12.71 0.08
C GLY A 179 29.62 -12.98 1.58
N ALA A 180 30.73 -12.88 2.32
CA ALA A 180 30.74 -13.07 3.76
C ALA A 180 29.92 -11.99 4.47
N VAL A 181 30.06 -10.72 4.06
CA VAL A 181 29.27 -9.60 4.61
C VAL A 181 27.76 -9.80 4.35
N CYS A 182 27.38 -10.21 3.15
CA CYS A 182 25.99 -10.55 2.81
C CYS A 182 25.44 -11.68 3.69
N THR A 183 26.24 -12.71 3.95
CA THR A 183 25.87 -13.83 4.82
C THR A 183 25.59 -13.36 6.26
N GLN A 184 26.39 -12.44 6.79
CA GLN A 184 26.13 -11.88 8.12
C GLN A 184 24.80 -11.12 8.19
N ALA A 185 24.45 -10.36 7.15
CA ALA A 185 23.12 -9.73 7.05
C ALA A 185 21.99 -10.76 6.99
N ALA A 186 22.17 -11.85 6.23
CA ALA A 186 21.18 -12.93 6.13
C ALA A 186 20.96 -13.64 7.46
N HIS A 187 22.03 -13.93 8.21
CA HIS A 187 21.94 -14.49 9.55
C HIS A 187 21.24 -13.56 10.53
N ALA A 188 21.63 -12.28 10.56
CA ALA A 188 21.00 -11.28 11.43
C ALA A 188 19.49 -11.16 11.15
N ALA A 189 19.11 -11.05 9.87
CA ALA A 189 17.71 -10.96 9.45
C ALA A 189 16.91 -12.22 9.85
N SER A 190 17.45 -13.41 9.57
CA SER A 190 16.79 -14.68 9.90
C SER A 190 16.62 -14.85 11.42
N ALA A 191 17.63 -14.47 12.20
CA ALA A 191 17.57 -14.50 13.65
C ALA A 191 16.54 -13.51 14.20
N ALA A 192 16.50 -12.27 13.70
CA ALA A 192 15.48 -11.29 14.10
C ALA A 192 14.07 -11.81 13.81
N MET A 193 13.84 -12.36 12.60
CA MET A 193 12.55 -12.95 12.24
C MET A 193 12.12 -14.06 13.20
N TRP A 194 13.05 -14.95 13.57
CA TRP A 194 12.75 -16.04 14.48
C TRP A 194 12.46 -15.57 15.91
N ILE A 195 13.27 -14.64 16.43
CA ILE A 195 13.14 -14.10 17.78
C ILE A 195 11.78 -13.40 17.93
N PHE A 196 11.38 -12.61 16.95
CA PHE A 196 10.17 -11.80 16.98
C PHE A 196 9.01 -12.39 16.17
N ARG A 197 9.02 -13.71 15.91
CA ARG A 197 8.06 -14.39 15.02
C ARG A 197 6.58 -14.25 15.41
N ASN A 198 6.31 -14.09 16.70
CA ASN A 198 4.94 -13.94 17.24
C ASN A 198 4.56 -12.46 17.45
N ASP A 199 5.40 -11.52 17.01
CA ASP A 199 5.05 -10.11 17.08
C ASP A 199 4.10 -9.73 15.93
N PRO A 200 3.04 -8.94 16.18
CA PRO A 200 2.08 -8.59 15.15
C PRO A 200 2.68 -7.92 13.90
N ASN A 201 3.75 -7.12 14.06
CA ASN A 201 4.42 -6.49 12.93
C ASN A 201 5.20 -7.51 12.12
N THR A 202 5.81 -8.50 12.77
CA THR A 202 6.51 -9.59 12.09
C THR A 202 5.54 -10.49 11.34
N GLU A 203 4.43 -10.88 11.97
CA GLU A 203 3.37 -11.68 11.33
C GLU A 203 2.83 -10.98 10.08
N ALA A 204 2.49 -9.70 10.19
CA ALA A 204 2.04 -8.88 9.06
C ALA A 204 3.10 -8.72 7.98
N TYR A 205 4.38 -8.57 8.35
CA TYR A 205 5.48 -8.51 7.39
C TYR A 205 5.66 -9.83 6.62
N THR A 206 5.40 -10.97 7.27
CA THR A 206 5.52 -12.31 6.65
C THR A 206 4.28 -12.81 5.93
N SER A 207 3.16 -12.10 5.98
CA SER A 207 1.92 -12.57 5.34
C SER A 207 2.02 -12.62 3.81
N ASP A 208 2.96 -11.91 3.22
CA ASP A 208 3.26 -11.90 1.78
C ASP A 208 4.78 -11.98 1.56
N LEU A 209 5.30 -13.20 1.54
CA LEU A 209 6.74 -13.48 1.51
C LEU A 209 7.43 -12.91 0.27
N ASP A 210 6.74 -12.87 -0.88
CA ASP A 210 7.27 -12.36 -2.15
C ASP A 210 7.36 -10.82 -2.19
N ARG A 211 6.82 -10.13 -1.18
CA ARG A 211 6.78 -8.67 -1.10
C ARG A 211 7.45 -8.08 0.14
N MET A 212 8.20 -8.90 0.89
CA MET A 212 9.01 -8.43 2.00
C MET A 212 10.02 -7.37 1.56
N HIS A 213 10.03 -6.22 2.23
CA HIS A 213 10.97 -5.14 1.96
C HIS A 213 12.06 -5.05 3.05
N LYS A 214 13.31 -4.87 2.63
CA LYS A 214 14.46 -4.66 3.52
C LYS A 214 15.23 -3.44 3.08
N VAL A 215 15.76 -2.69 4.05
CA VAL A 215 16.66 -1.56 3.79
C VAL A 215 17.96 -1.79 4.52
N THR A 216 19.06 -1.72 3.78
CA THR A 216 20.40 -1.87 4.33
C THR A 216 21.01 -0.50 4.62
N LEU A 217 21.39 -0.28 5.87
CA LEU A 217 22.09 0.91 6.36
C LEU A 217 23.52 0.54 6.74
N GLY A 218 24.42 1.52 6.72
CA GLY A 218 25.83 1.33 7.01
C GLY A 218 26.33 2.17 8.18
N VAL A 219 27.27 1.58 8.93
CA VAL A 219 28.13 2.25 9.92
C VAL A 219 29.60 1.98 9.59
N ASP A 220 30.49 2.85 10.04
CA ASP A 220 31.90 2.87 9.62
C ASP A 220 32.84 2.11 10.57
N SER A 221 32.33 1.61 11.71
CA SER A 221 33.15 0.89 12.70
C SER A 221 32.35 0.01 13.67
N GLU A 222 33.08 -0.83 14.42
CA GLU A 222 32.54 -1.57 15.57
C GLU A 222 31.98 -0.65 16.67
N GLU A 223 32.66 0.47 16.95
CA GLU A 223 32.23 1.41 17.97
C GLU A 223 30.88 2.04 17.60
N GLU A 224 30.71 2.38 16.32
CA GLU A 224 29.44 2.93 15.82
C GLU A 224 28.30 1.92 15.88
N ILE A 225 28.52 0.64 15.52
CA ILE A 225 27.45 -0.35 15.59
C ILE A 225 27.00 -0.59 17.04
N LYS A 226 27.93 -0.55 18.00
CA LYS A 226 27.62 -0.63 19.44
C LYS A 226 26.78 0.56 19.90
N LYS A 227 27.17 1.79 19.53
CA LYS A 227 26.40 3.01 19.81
C LYS A 227 24.99 2.96 19.21
N VAL A 228 24.84 2.39 18.01
CA VAL A 228 23.53 2.19 17.38
C VAL A 228 22.69 1.19 18.17
N ALA A 229 23.24 0.06 18.60
CA ALA A 229 22.53 -0.93 19.42
C ALA A 229 22.04 -0.34 20.75
N GLU A 230 22.89 0.45 21.43
CA GLU A 230 22.52 1.17 22.65
C GLU A 230 21.39 2.17 22.41
N LYS A 231 21.48 2.96 21.33
CA LYS A 231 20.44 3.94 20.95
C LYS A 231 19.11 3.26 20.64
N LEU A 232 19.12 2.13 19.94
CA LEU A 232 17.92 1.35 19.64
C LEU A 232 17.29 0.79 20.93
N SER A 233 18.11 0.23 21.83
CA SER A 233 17.67 -0.28 23.13
C SER A 233 17.06 0.83 24.00
N ALA A 234 17.71 2.00 24.09
CA ALA A 234 17.21 3.15 24.84
C ALA A 234 15.86 3.66 24.31
N ARG A 235 15.59 3.47 23.02
CA ARG A 235 14.33 3.83 22.35
C ARG A 235 13.31 2.71 22.32
N LYS A 236 13.60 1.56 22.95
CA LYS A 236 12.74 0.37 22.96
C LYS A 236 12.40 -0.12 21.54
N VAL A 237 13.36 -0.03 20.63
CA VAL A 237 13.23 -0.59 19.27
C VAL A 237 13.81 -2.00 19.29
N ASP A 238 12.95 -3.01 19.24
CA ASP A 238 13.36 -4.41 19.22
C ASP A 238 14.25 -4.74 18.00
N HIS A 239 15.39 -5.37 18.27
CA HIS A 239 16.40 -5.71 17.28
C HIS A 239 17.25 -6.90 17.74
N LYS A 240 17.93 -7.53 16.78
CA LYS A 240 18.95 -8.55 16.99
C LYS A 240 20.31 -7.98 16.60
N VAL A 241 21.23 -7.91 17.57
CA VAL A 241 22.66 -7.75 17.30
C VAL A 241 23.24 -9.12 16.94
N TRP A 242 23.74 -9.25 15.72
CA TRP A 242 24.45 -10.43 15.24
C TRP A 242 25.94 -10.30 15.52
N ILE A 243 26.49 -11.33 16.14
CA ILE A 243 27.87 -11.40 16.62
C ILE A 243 28.54 -12.55 15.87
N GLU A 244 29.69 -12.28 15.28
CA GLU A 244 30.56 -13.25 14.63
C GLU A 244 31.95 -13.11 15.26
N ASP A 245 32.57 -14.21 15.70
CA ASP A 245 33.88 -14.22 16.38
C ASP A 245 34.00 -13.16 17.49
N ASP A 246 33.02 -13.14 18.40
CA ASP A 246 32.90 -12.19 19.53
C ASP A 246 32.78 -10.70 19.14
N MET A 247 32.60 -10.42 17.84
CA MET A 247 32.49 -9.07 17.30
C MET A 247 31.08 -8.77 16.77
N PRO A 248 30.44 -7.63 17.13
CA PRO A 248 29.18 -7.26 16.52
C PRO A 248 29.41 -6.82 15.07
N VAL A 249 28.78 -7.53 14.13
CA VAL A 249 28.98 -7.33 12.68
C VAL A 249 27.74 -6.80 11.97
N CYS A 250 26.55 -7.07 12.51
CA CYS A 250 25.29 -6.65 11.92
C CYS A 250 24.22 -6.43 12.99
N ILE A 251 23.28 -5.52 12.74
CA ILE A 251 22.03 -5.40 13.49
C ILE A 251 20.87 -5.60 12.53
N ALA A 252 19.92 -6.47 12.87
CA ALA A 252 18.64 -6.54 12.18
C ALA A 252 17.53 -6.11 13.13
N LEU A 253 16.74 -5.10 12.76
CA LEU A 253 15.54 -4.75 13.49
C LEU A 253 14.47 -5.83 13.27
N LYS A 254 13.57 -5.99 14.24
CA LYS A 254 12.24 -6.56 13.95
C LYS A 254 11.60 -5.79 12.77
N PRO A 255 10.75 -6.39 11.93
CA PRO A 255 9.94 -5.61 11.00
C PRO A 255 9.14 -4.52 11.72
N TYR A 256 9.18 -3.30 11.18
CA TYR A 256 8.42 -2.17 11.71
C TYR A 256 7.70 -1.42 10.61
N PRO A 257 6.56 -0.80 10.94
CA PRO A 257 6.12 0.43 10.30
C PRO A 257 7.27 1.43 10.12
N LYS A 258 7.56 1.82 8.88
CA LYS A 258 8.67 2.76 8.59
C LYS A 258 8.66 4.02 9.47
N GLU A 259 7.47 4.57 9.72
CA GLU A 259 7.30 5.81 10.50
C GLU A 259 7.62 5.66 11.99
N GLU A 260 7.52 4.45 12.56
CA GLU A 260 7.81 4.20 13.98
C GLU A 260 9.32 4.23 14.28
N VAL A 261 10.13 3.82 13.31
CA VAL A 261 11.59 3.65 13.51
C VAL A 261 12.43 4.74 12.86
N LYS A 262 11.85 5.61 12.01
CA LYS A 262 12.58 6.66 11.28
C LYS A 262 13.46 7.55 12.18
N ASN A 263 12.96 7.89 13.37
CA ASN A 263 13.67 8.77 14.31
C ASN A 263 14.84 8.06 14.99
N ALA A 264 14.72 6.75 15.24
CA ALA A 264 15.79 5.95 15.83
C ALA A 264 16.96 5.77 14.84
N LEU A 265 16.64 5.66 13.55
CA LEU A 265 17.61 5.46 12.46
C LEU A 265 18.16 6.77 11.86
N LYS A 266 17.65 7.93 12.29
CA LYS A 266 18.12 9.24 11.82
C LYS A 266 19.63 9.38 11.97
N GLY A 267 20.30 9.73 10.87
CA GLY A 267 21.74 9.93 10.76
C GLY A 267 22.49 8.77 10.08
N LEU A 268 21.89 7.58 10.01
CA LEU A 268 22.46 6.46 9.27
C LEU A 268 22.25 6.61 7.77
N LYS A 269 23.23 6.19 6.98
CA LYS A 269 23.20 6.23 5.50
C LYS A 269 23.01 4.83 4.94
N LEU A 270 22.47 4.72 3.72
CA LEU A 270 22.39 3.45 2.99
C LEU A 270 23.77 2.81 2.85
N PHE A 271 23.90 1.51 3.15
CA PHE A 271 25.13 0.73 3.01
C PHE A 271 25.63 0.74 1.55
#